data_AF-A0A935GFG9-F1
#
_entry.id   AF-A0A935GFG9-F1
#
_cell.length_a   1.000
_cell.length_b   1.000
_cell.length_c   1.000
_cell.angle_alpha   90.00
_cell.angle_beta   90.00
_cell.angle_gamma   90.00
#
_symmetry.space_group_name_H-M   'P 1'
#
loop_
_entity.id
_entity.type
_entity.pdbx_description
1 polymer ?
#
loop_
_entity_poly.entity_id
_entity_poly.type
_entity_poly.pdbx_seq_one_letter_code
_entity_poly.pdbx_strand_id
1 'polypeptide(L)'
;MSRLQELYAKDLAPRLRDELGLANVMEVPRITKVTLNMGVGEAVADKKILDNAVADLTKIAGQKPVVTRARTSIAGFKIRDGWPVGCKVTLR
;
A
#
# COMPACT_ATOMS: atom_id res chain seq x y z
N MET A 1 21.47 -7.61 2.74
CA MET A 1 20.01 -7.66 2.48
C MET A 1 19.34 -6.58 3.32
N SER A 2 18.03 -6.33 3.19
CA SER A 2 17.37 -5.44 4.15
C SER A 2 17.32 -6.12 5.53
N ARG A 3 17.44 -5.35 6.63
CA ARG A 3 17.44 -5.89 8.01
C ARG A 3 16.28 -6.85 8.27
N LEU A 4 15.09 -6.50 7.77
CA LEU A 4 13.87 -7.30 7.94
C LEU A 4 13.89 -8.59 7.11
N GLN A 5 14.49 -8.58 5.93
CA GLN A 5 14.64 -9.79 5.10
C GLN A 5 15.58 -10.79 5.77
N GLU A 6 16.68 -10.31 6.38
CA GLU A 6 17.61 -11.18 7.11
C GLU A 6 16.97 -11.78 8.37
N LEU A 7 16.24 -10.95 9.14
CA LEU A 7 15.46 -11.41 10.29
C LEU A 7 14.42 -12.47 9.89
N TYR A 8 13.72 -12.25 8.77
CA TYR A 8 12.73 -13.19 8.28
C TYR A 8 13.36 -14.53 7.89
N ALA A 9 14.46 -14.50 7.12
CA ALA A 9 15.12 -15.71 6.64
C ALA A 9 15.79 -16.53 7.75
N LYS A 10 16.41 -15.86 8.73
CA LYS A 10 17.18 -16.53 9.79
C LYS A 10 16.31 -16.99 10.95
N ASP A 11 15.39 -16.15 11.41
CA ASP A 11 14.72 -16.38 12.69
C ASP A 11 13.22 -16.70 12.54
N LEU A 12 12.50 -15.94 11.70
CA LEU A 12 11.04 -16.08 11.62
C LEU A 12 10.59 -17.27 10.77
N ALA A 13 11.23 -17.50 9.63
CA ALA A 13 10.83 -18.58 8.72
C ALA A 13 11.00 -19.99 9.33
N PRO A 14 12.11 -20.31 10.03
CA PRO A 14 12.24 -21.59 10.74
C PRO A 14 11.21 -21.74 11.87
N ARG A 15 11.01 -20.67 12.68
CA ARG A 15 10.03 -20.69 13.76
C ARG A 15 8.61 -20.91 13.26
N LEU A 16 8.22 -20.23 12.17
CA LEU A 16 6.90 -20.41 11.56
C LEU A 16 6.72 -21.82 10.99
N ARG A 17 7.78 -22.42 10.44
CA ARG A 17 7.75 -23.80 9.95
C ARG A 17 7.50 -24.79 11.09
N ASP A 18 8.18 -24.61 12.23
CA ASP A 18 8.05 -25.48 13.39
C ASP A 18 6.69 -25.29 14.08
N GLU A 19 6.25 -24.05 14.27
CA GLU A 19 4.96 -23.72 14.91
C GLU A 19 3.76 -24.19 14.07
N LEU A 20 3.85 -24.10 12.73
CA LEU A 20 2.77 -24.50 11.82
C LEU A 20 2.90 -25.95 11.31
N GLY A 21 3.96 -26.68 11.70
CA GLY A 21 4.18 -28.07 11.31
C GLY A 21 4.31 -28.28 9.80
N LEU A 22 4.87 -27.30 9.08
CA LEU A 22 4.92 -27.32 7.61
C LEU A 22 6.00 -28.28 7.09
N ALA A 23 5.61 -29.16 6.17
CA ALA A 23 6.51 -30.15 5.57
C ALA A 23 7.45 -29.52 4.54
N ASN A 24 6.99 -28.47 3.84
CA ASN A 24 7.72 -27.84 2.76
C ASN A 24 8.14 -26.41 3.11
N VAL A 25 9.39 -26.05 2.79
CA VAL A 25 9.94 -24.71 3.02
C VAL A 25 9.19 -23.64 2.23
N MET A 26 8.63 -24.02 1.07
CA MET A 26 7.87 -23.09 0.22
C MET A 26 6.46 -22.77 0.75
N GLU A 27 5.98 -23.50 1.76
CA GLU A 27 4.68 -23.24 2.40
C GLU A 27 4.76 -22.14 3.46
N VAL A 28 5.98 -21.77 3.88
CA VAL A 28 6.17 -20.77 4.93
C VAL A 28 5.59 -19.42 4.48
N PRO A 29 4.68 -18.81 5.26
CA PRO A 29 4.04 -17.55 4.90
C PRO A 29 5.05 -16.41 4.69
N ARG A 30 4.91 -15.67 3.59
CA ARG A 30 5.77 -14.53 3.23
C ARG A 30 4.98 -13.27 2.96
N ILE A 31 5.58 -12.12 3.26
CA ILE A 31 5.03 -10.82 2.88
C ILE A 31 5.21 -10.65 1.36
N THR A 32 4.11 -10.50 0.63
CA THR A 32 4.13 -10.38 -0.84
C THR A 32 4.17 -8.93 -1.32
N LYS A 33 3.46 -8.04 -0.63
CA LYS A 33 3.42 -6.61 -0.89
C LYS A 33 2.81 -5.87 0.29
N VAL A 34 3.18 -4.61 0.47
CA VAL A 34 2.56 -3.68 1.40
C VAL A 34 1.95 -2.52 0.61
N THR A 35 0.65 -2.31 0.74
CA THR A 35 -0.04 -1.20 0.08
C THR A 35 -0.33 -0.10 1.08
N LEU A 36 0.24 1.08 0.85
CA LEU A 36 -0.06 2.29 1.61
C LEU A 36 -1.08 3.11 0.81
N ASN A 37 -2.19 3.47 1.45
CA ASN A 37 -3.29 4.18 0.80
C ASN A 37 -3.64 5.42 1.61
N MET A 38 -3.82 6.54 0.92
CA MET A 38 -4.26 7.81 1.50
C MET A 38 -5.50 8.27 0.74
N GLY A 39 -6.64 8.24 1.44
CA GLY A 39 -7.88 8.81 0.94
C GLY A 39 -7.87 10.32 1.13
N VAL A 40 -8.08 11.06 0.05
CA VAL A 40 -8.09 12.53 0.06
C VAL A 40 -9.43 12.97 -0.52
N GLY A 41 -10.49 12.90 0.30
CA GLY A 41 -11.86 13.21 -0.13
C GLY A 41 -12.04 14.66 -0.59
N GLU A 42 -11.21 15.57 -0.10
CA GLU A 42 -11.20 16.99 -0.48
C GLU A 42 -10.45 17.27 -1.79
N ALA A 43 -9.74 16.27 -2.36
CA ALA A 43 -9.04 16.39 -3.63
C ALA A 43 -9.97 16.72 -4.81
N VAL A 44 -11.27 16.46 -4.64
CA VAL A 44 -12.31 16.82 -5.59
C VAL A 44 -12.48 18.35 -5.71
N ALA A 45 -12.31 19.06 -4.60
CA ALA A 45 -12.48 20.52 -4.54
C ALA A 45 -11.17 21.26 -4.82
N ASP A 46 -10.03 20.75 -4.35
CA ASP A 46 -8.72 21.36 -4.60
C ASP A 46 -7.66 20.33 -5.01
N LYS A 47 -7.20 20.48 -6.26
CA LYS A 47 -6.15 19.65 -6.84
C LYS A 47 -4.80 19.80 -6.13
N LYS A 48 -4.53 20.94 -5.49
CA LYS A 48 -3.26 21.18 -4.76
C LYS A 48 -3.11 20.26 -3.55
N ILE A 49 -4.21 19.92 -2.88
CA ILE A 49 -4.20 19.00 -1.73
C ILE A 49 -3.77 17.61 -2.19
N LEU A 50 -4.22 17.19 -3.37
CA LEU A 50 -3.80 15.92 -3.96
C LEU A 50 -2.30 15.92 -4.29
N ASP A 51 -1.79 17.01 -4.87
CA ASP A 51 -0.38 17.12 -5.21
C ASP A 51 0.51 17.11 -3.95
N ASN A 52 0.06 17.75 -2.87
CA ASN A 52 0.73 17.69 -1.56
C ASN A 52 0.71 16.27 -0.98
N ALA A 53 -0.44 15.59 -0.99
CA ALA A 53 -0.56 14.22 -0.52
C ALA A 53 0.34 13.25 -1.32
N VAL A 54 0.45 13.46 -2.63
CA VAL A 54 1.38 12.71 -3.50
C VAL A 54 2.83 12.99 -3.10
N ALA A 55 3.20 14.24 -2.84
CA ALA A 55 4.55 14.61 -2.43
C ALA A 55 4.92 13.98 -1.08
N ASP A 56 4.02 14.00 -0.11
CA ASP A 56 4.24 13.44 1.23
C ASP A 56 4.32 11.92 1.19
N LEU A 57 3.42 11.23 0.48
CA LEU A 57 3.53 9.79 0.27
C LEU A 57 4.81 9.41 -0.46
N THR A 58 5.28 10.23 -1.40
CA THR A 58 6.55 9.98 -2.10
C THR A 58 7.72 10.04 -1.12
N LYS A 59 7.73 11.03 -0.21
CA LYS A 59 8.76 11.14 0.84
C LYS A 59 8.72 9.97 1.83
N ILE A 60 7.52 9.54 2.23
CA ILE A 60 7.33 8.44 3.20
C ILE A 60 7.73 7.09 2.58
N ALA A 61 7.24 6.79 1.39
CA ALA A 61 7.41 5.48 0.77
C ALA A 61 8.67 5.36 -0.09
N GLY A 62 9.34 6.48 -0.41
CA GLY A 62 10.47 6.52 -1.33
C GLY A 62 10.10 6.18 -2.79
N GLN A 63 8.81 6.09 -3.10
CA GLN A 63 8.29 5.71 -4.42
C GLN A 63 7.13 6.64 -4.80
N LYS A 64 7.08 7.05 -6.07
CA LYS A 64 6.01 7.88 -6.59
C LYS A 64 4.66 7.14 -6.50
N PRO A 65 3.66 7.65 -5.76
CA PRO A 65 2.37 7.00 -5.60
C PRO A 65 1.51 7.18 -6.85
N VAL A 66 0.54 6.26 -7.01
CA VAL A 66 -0.46 6.27 -8.07
C VAL A 66 -1.73 6.94 -7.57
N VAL A 67 -2.24 7.90 -8.34
CA VAL A 67 -3.52 8.56 -8.04
C VAL A 67 -4.68 7.59 -8.27
N THR A 68 -5.52 7.40 -7.26
CA THR A 68 -6.72 6.57 -7.32
C THR A 68 -7.90 7.40 -7.82
N ARG A 69 -8.56 6.92 -8.87
CA ARG A 69 -9.76 7.54 -9.43
C ARG A 69 -11.02 6.80 -8.97
N ALA A 70 -12.12 7.54 -8.84
CA ALA A 70 -13.45 6.98 -8.63
C ALA A 70 -13.81 6.04 -9.79
N ARG A 71 -14.51 4.94 -9.48
CA ARG A 71 -15.04 3.98 -10.47
C ARG A 71 -16.52 4.18 -10.79
N THR A 72 -17.23 4.88 -9.92
CA THR A 72 -18.67 5.09 -9.98
C THR A 72 -18.99 6.47 -9.46
N SER A 73 -19.99 7.11 -10.06
CA SER A 73 -20.53 8.38 -9.57
C SER A 73 -21.46 8.14 -8.39
N ILE A 74 -21.27 8.84 -7.27
CA ILE A 74 -22.13 8.73 -6.08
C ILE A 74 -22.55 10.13 -5.64
N ALA A 75 -23.83 10.45 -5.78
CA ALA A 75 -24.38 11.78 -5.51
C ALA A 75 -24.20 12.21 -4.05
N GLY A 76 -24.32 11.28 -3.09
CA GLY A 76 -24.16 11.56 -1.66
C GLY A 76 -22.76 12.07 -1.29
N PHE A 77 -21.73 11.65 -2.03
CA PHE A 77 -20.36 12.14 -1.86
C PHE A 77 -19.97 13.24 -2.85
N LYS A 78 -20.89 13.65 -3.73
CA LYS A 78 -20.65 14.62 -4.81
C LYS A 78 -19.47 14.22 -5.72
N ILE A 79 -19.25 12.91 -5.89
CA ILE A 79 -18.15 12.36 -6.71
C ILE A 79 -18.70 11.90 -8.06
N ARG A 80 -17.96 12.22 -9.13
CA ARG A 80 -18.20 11.67 -10.48
C ARG A 80 -17.16 10.60 -10.82
N ASP A 81 -17.54 9.70 -11.73
CA ASP A 81 -16.64 8.68 -12.25
C ASP A 81 -15.38 9.31 -12.88
N GLY A 82 -14.22 8.68 -12.66
CA GLY A 82 -12.92 9.15 -13.13
C GLY A 82 -12.29 10.29 -12.32
N TRP A 83 -12.97 10.86 -11.31
CA TRP A 83 -12.40 11.92 -10.46
C TRP A 83 -11.30 11.39 -9.54
N PRO A 84 -10.22 12.16 -9.29
CA PRO A 84 -9.19 11.76 -8.34
C PRO A 84 -9.71 11.86 -6.91
N VAL A 85 -9.59 10.76 -6.15
CA VAL A 85 -10.11 10.64 -4.76
C VAL A 85 -8.99 10.36 -3.75
N GLY A 86 -7.78 10.07 -4.23
CA GLY A 86 -6.67 9.76 -3.33
C GLY A 86 -5.43 9.29 -4.06
N CYS A 87 -4.49 8.76 -3.29
CA CYS A 87 -3.24 8.23 -3.79
C CYS A 87 -2.83 6.98 -3.01
N LYS A 88 -2.20 6.03 -3.72
CA LYS A 88 -1.71 4.79 -3.12
C LYS A 88 -0.34 4.41 -3.67
N VAL A 89 0.45 3.71 -2.87
CA VAL A 89 1.72 3.13 -3.29
C VAL A 89 1.76 1.66 -2.87
N THR A 90 2.42 0.83 -3.68
CA THR A 90 2.55 -0.60 -3.44
C THR A 90 4.02 -0.95 -3.38
N LEU A 91 4.52 -1.21 -2.17
CA LEU A 91 5.87 -1.65 -1.89
C LEU A 91 5.93 -3.18 -2.02
N ARG A 92 7.00 -3.71 -2.62
CA ARG A 92 7.23 -5.14 -2.82
C ARG A 92 8.68 -5.46 -2.50
#